data_AF-A0AAU2W5M4-F1
#
_entry.id   AF-A0AAU2W5M4-F1
#
_cell.length_a   1.000
_cell.length_b   1.000
_cell.length_c   1.000
_cell.angle_alpha   90.00
_cell.angle_beta   90.00
_cell.angle_gamma   90.00
#
_symmetry.space_group_name_H-M   'P 1'
#
loop_
_entity.id
_entity.type
_entity.pdbx_description
1 polymer ?
#
loop_
_entity_poly.entity_id
_entity_poly.type
_entity_poly.pdbx_seq_one_letter_code
_entity_poly.pdbx_strand_id
1 'polypeptide(L)'
;MTYQPPTALPPELLNDEEVQRALSDHDFGVVFRIARERAGISYSKIAAECDIKPERVGTLAKGHGRITTFGKIVNIADALRVPGHMLGLTPRPWEAAEAEGTPAGMSPSENGMRVRRRTILQAATTTGLAAALPALHRPDPPRRITNTYVDRLRERTARLRRLDDFLGGGDTYRVYVGEVQFTKSLLRRGSFTDETRRRITALHAEQAQQAGWAAFDGGRTQDADALYEESREAAKDAGDADLYGNSLAFLAYKTIAHDRRAAVTFAKDSCATITARTPSSVRALLYERLAWACRR
;
A
#
# COMPACT_ATOMS: atom_id res chain seq x y z
N MET A 1 -11.22 26.46 8.89
CA MET A 1 -10.92 26.08 10.28
C MET A 1 -10.28 24.71 10.26
N THR A 2 -8.98 24.64 10.51
CA THR A 2 -8.22 23.39 10.60
C THR A 2 -8.65 22.67 11.88
N TYR A 3 -9.31 21.52 11.77
CA TYR A 3 -9.72 20.73 12.94
C TYR A 3 -8.45 20.26 13.67
N GLN A 4 -8.31 20.57 14.97
CA GLN A 4 -7.22 20.05 15.80
C GLN A 4 -7.80 18.97 16.70
N PRO A 5 -7.37 17.71 16.57
CA PRO A 5 -7.91 16.63 17.40
C PRO A 5 -7.51 16.89 18.85
N PRO A 6 -8.37 16.52 19.82
CA PRO A 6 -8.14 16.81 21.22
C PRO A 6 -7.07 15.90 21.85
N THR A 7 -6.40 15.09 21.02
CA THR A 7 -5.26 14.22 21.29
C THR A 7 -3.98 14.70 20.61
N ALA A 8 -4.00 15.85 19.94
CA ALA A 8 -2.80 16.44 19.34
C ALA A 8 -1.71 16.63 20.41
N LEU A 9 -0.52 16.10 20.15
CA LEU A 9 0.62 16.27 21.04
C LEU A 9 1.08 17.73 21.02
N PRO A 10 1.34 18.34 22.20
CA PRO A 10 1.95 19.65 22.27
C PRO A 10 3.32 19.67 21.58
N PRO A 11 3.71 20.78 20.90
CA PRO A 11 5.01 20.92 20.26
C PRO A 11 6.18 20.66 21.21
N GLU A 12 6.04 20.97 22.50
CA GLU A 12 7.05 20.73 23.52
C GLU A 12 7.33 19.24 23.70
N LEU A 13 6.30 18.38 23.61
CA LEU A 13 6.47 16.94 23.68
C LEU A 13 7.00 16.35 22.37
N LEU A 14 6.67 16.93 21.21
CA LEU A 14 7.24 16.49 19.93
C LEU A 14 8.75 16.80 19.83
N ASN A 15 9.24 17.79 20.57
CA ASN A 15 10.66 18.13 20.64
C ASN A 15 11.43 17.41 21.74
N ASP A 16 10.76 16.61 22.58
CA ASP A 16 11.40 15.83 23.65
C ASP A 16 12.18 14.64 23.07
N GLU A 17 13.43 14.44 23.51
CA GLU A 17 14.31 13.39 23.00
C GLU A 17 13.77 11.96 23.27
N GLU A 18 13.08 11.73 24.39
CA GLU A 18 12.48 10.44 24.73
C GLU A 18 11.32 10.15 23.77
N VAL A 19 10.50 11.16 23.47
CA VAL A 19 9.39 11.06 22.52
C VAL A 19 9.91 10.86 21.10
N GLN A 20 10.92 11.61 20.66
CA GLN A 20 11.50 11.45 19.33
C GLN A 20 12.09 10.07 19.11
N ARG A 21 12.81 9.53 20.12
CA ARG A 21 13.36 8.17 20.07
C ARG A 21 12.26 7.12 20.04
N ALA A 22 11.21 7.29 20.85
CA ALA A 22 10.06 6.40 20.83
C ALA A 22 9.31 6.43 19.49
N LEU A 23 9.18 7.61 18.87
CA LEU A 23 8.60 7.77 17.54
C LEU A 23 9.48 7.12 16.46
N SER A 24 10.80 7.32 16.48
CA SER A 24 11.70 6.69 15.50
C SER A 24 11.68 5.17 15.59
N ASP A 25 11.57 4.63 16.81
CA ASP A 25 11.56 3.18 17.07
C ASP A 25 10.15 2.57 16.96
N HIS A 26 9.13 3.37 16.65
CA HIS A 26 7.71 2.95 16.64
C HIS A 26 7.26 2.34 17.99
N ASP A 27 7.82 2.82 19.10
CA ASP A 27 7.39 2.48 20.45
C ASP A 27 6.25 3.40 20.91
N PHE A 28 5.06 3.14 20.40
CA PHE A 28 3.87 3.91 20.76
C PHE A 28 3.43 3.71 22.21
N GLY A 29 3.93 2.67 22.90
CA GLY A 29 3.66 2.48 24.32
C GLY A 29 4.25 3.62 25.15
N VAL A 30 5.51 3.96 24.89
CA VAL A 30 6.19 5.10 25.51
C VAL A 30 5.51 6.41 25.15
N VAL A 31 5.15 6.61 23.88
CA VAL A 31 4.44 7.82 23.43
C VAL A 31 3.11 8.00 24.14
N PHE A 32 2.28 6.94 24.26
CA PHE A 32 0.99 7.02 24.96
C PHE A 32 1.16 7.33 26.45
N ARG A 33 2.15 6.71 27.10
CA ARG A 33 2.47 6.97 28.50
C ARG A 33 2.84 8.44 28.71
N ILE A 34 3.75 8.97 27.90
CA ILE A 34 4.20 10.37 27.99
C ILE A 34 3.05 11.34 27.68
N ALA A 35 2.22 11.04 26.68
CA ALA A 35 1.03 11.83 26.33
C ALA A 35 0.05 11.94 27.51
N ARG A 36 -0.12 10.85 28.28
CA ARG A 36 -0.96 10.85 29.48
C ARG A 36 -0.32 11.59 30.64
N GLU A 37 0.94 11.32 30.93
CA GLU A 37 1.66 11.86 32.09
C GLU A 37 1.94 13.36 31.96
N ARG A 38 2.29 13.82 30.75
CA ARG A 38 2.80 15.19 30.54
C ARG A 38 1.82 16.10 29.77
N ALA A 39 0.95 15.55 28.92
CA ALA A 39 -0.07 16.33 28.21
C ALA A 39 -1.51 16.12 28.75
N GLY A 40 -1.70 15.28 29.77
CA GLY A 40 -3.01 15.02 30.37
C GLY A 40 -4.00 14.30 29.44
N ILE A 41 -3.53 13.71 28.34
CA ILE A 41 -4.37 13.03 27.36
C ILE A 41 -4.69 11.62 27.86
N SER A 42 -5.96 11.34 28.17
CA SER A 42 -6.34 10.04 28.72
C SER A 42 -6.21 8.91 27.69
N TYR A 43 -5.92 7.69 28.15
CA TYR A 43 -5.85 6.50 27.27
C TYR A 43 -7.16 6.22 26.55
N SER A 44 -8.30 6.53 27.16
CA SER A 44 -9.61 6.40 26.51
C SER A 44 -9.74 7.36 25.31
N LYS A 45 -9.19 8.57 25.44
CA LYS A 45 -9.17 9.55 24.36
C LYS A 45 -8.22 9.16 23.23
N ILE A 46 -7.02 8.70 23.59
CA ILE A 46 -6.05 8.15 22.63
C ILE A 46 -6.67 6.96 21.87
N ALA A 47 -7.33 6.05 22.58
CA ALA A 47 -8.00 4.90 22.01
C ALA A 47 -9.08 5.28 20.98
N ALA A 48 -9.95 6.23 21.34
CA ALA A 48 -11.02 6.71 20.48
C ALA A 48 -10.50 7.34 19.18
N GLU A 49 -9.45 8.16 19.26
CA GLU A 49 -8.90 8.89 18.10
C GLU A 49 -7.96 8.03 17.25
N CYS A 50 -7.21 7.09 17.85
CA CYS A 50 -6.28 6.22 17.11
C CYS A 50 -6.97 4.98 16.50
N ASP A 51 -8.28 4.80 16.72
CA ASP A 51 -9.02 3.57 16.39
C ASP A 51 -8.35 2.33 17.04
N ILE A 52 -8.01 2.42 18.32
CA ILE A 52 -7.39 1.33 19.11
C ILE A 52 -8.31 1.01 20.29
N LYS A 53 -8.47 -0.27 20.63
CA LYS A 53 -9.22 -0.66 21.83
C LYS A 53 -8.57 -0.06 23.10
N PRO A 54 -9.33 0.55 24.03
CA PRO A 54 -8.77 1.16 25.25
C PRO A 54 -7.88 0.22 26.07
N GLU A 55 -8.23 -1.06 26.15
CA GLU A 55 -7.45 -2.09 26.85
C GLU A 55 -6.07 -2.29 26.21
N ARG A 56 -6.00 -2.17 24.87
CA ARG A 56 -4.76 -2.32 24.12
C ARG A 56 -3.84 -1.11 24.32
N VAL A 57 -4.37 0.10 24.38
CA VAL A 57 -3.58 1.32 24.68
C VAL A 57 -2.91 1.20 26.05
N GLY A 58 -3.66 0.77 27.08
CA GLY A 58 -3.10 0.54 28.41
C GLY A 58 -2.07 -0.59 28.46
N THR A 59 -2.25 -1.64 27.67
CA THR A 59 -1.30 -2.77 27.57
C THR A 59 0.02 -2.36 26.91
N LEU A 60 -0.06 -1.57 25.83
CA LEU A 60 1.11 -1.01 25.15
C LEU A 60 1.88 -0.05 26.05
N ALA A 61 1.18 0.83 26.78
CA ALA A 61 1.82 1.77 27.70
C ALA A 61 2.54 1.09 28.89
N LYS A 62 2.21 -0.17 29.19
CA LYS A 62 2.92 -1.02 30.16
C LYS A 62 4.11 -1.77 29.56
N GLY A 63 4.43 -1.54 28.28
CA GLY A 63 5.50 -2.22 27.56
C GLY A 63 5.13 -3.59 27.00
N HIS A 64 3.84 -3.95 26.97
CA HIS A 64 3.40 -5.25 26.47
C HIS A 64 2.90 -5.17 25.01
N GLY A 65 3.76 -5.60 24.10
CA GLY A 65 3.49 -5.67 22.66
C GLY A 65 3.87 -4.39 21.92
N ARG A 66 3.72 -4.40 20.59
CA ARG A 66 4.02 -3.26 19.70
C ARG A 66 2.87 -3.05 18.70
N ILE A 67 2.85 -1.86 18.09
CA ILE A 67 2.06 -1.60 16.88
C ILE A 67 2.99 -1.82 15.70
N THR A 68 2.72 -2.84 14.90
CA THR A 68 3.54 -3.19 13.73
C THR A 68 2.80 -2.97 12.41
N THR A 69 1.49 -2.73 12.46
CA THR A 69 0.67 -2.50 11.27
C THR A 69 0.79 -1.05 10.81
N PHE A 70 1.26 -0.86 9.58
CA PHE A 70 1.40 0.47 8.95
C PHE A 70 0.14 1.33 9.05
N GLY A 71 -1.05 0.76 8.76
CA GLY A 71 -2.31 1.50 8.87
C GLY A 71 -2.58 2.05 10.28
N LYS A 72 -2.19 1.31 11.32
CA LYS A 72 -2.32 1.79 12.71
C LYS A 72 -1.28 2.86 13.04
N ILE A 73 -0.07 2.77 12.49
CA ILE A 73 0.96 3.81 12.61
C ILE A 73 0.48 5.13 12.00
N VAL A 74 -0.12 5.05 10.80
CA VAL A 74 -0.73 6.20 10.12
C VAL A 74 -1.85 6.82 10.95
N ASN A 75 -2.77 6.01 11.48
CA ASN A 75 -3.85 6.51 12.32
C ASN A 75 -3.34 7.18 13.60
N ILE A 76 -2.32 6.60 14.24
CA ILE A 76 -1.69 7.22 15.42
C ILE A 76 -1.03 8.55 15.05
N ALA A 77 -0.34 8.62 13.90
CA ALA A 77 0.27 9.86 13.42
C ALA A 77 -0.77 10.97 13.23
N ASP A 78 -1.91 10.66 12.62
CA ASP A 78 -2.97 11.63 12.38
C ASP A 78 -3.70 12.02 13.67
N ALA A 79 -4.01 11.05 14.54
CA ALA A 79 -4.71 11.25 15.81
C ALA A 79 -3.88 12.09 16.80
N LEU A 80 -2.57 11.85 16.84
CA LEU A 80 -1.66 12.55 17.75
C LEU A 80 -1.03 13.79 17.12
N ARG A 81 -1.34 14.11 15.86
CA ARG A 81 -0.67 15.17 15.08
C ARG A 81 0.86 15.03 15.10
N VAL A 82 1.35 13.80 14.92
CA VAL A 82 2.79 13.55 14.78
C VAL A 82 3.19 13.70 13.31
N PRO A 83 4.12 14.62 12.98
CA PRO A 83 4.60 14.78 11.62
C PRO A 83 5.12 13.48 11.03
N GLY A 84 4.76 13.21 9.77
CA GLY A 84 5.04 11.94 9.12
C GLY A 84 6.53 11.58 9.15
N HIS A 85 7.40 12.57 8.96
CA HIS A 85 8.84 12.37 8.95
C HIS A 85 9.41 11.82 10.28
N MET A 86 8.76 12.07 11.42
CA MET A 86 9.18 11.53 12.72
C MET A 86 8.89 10.04 12.88
N LEU A 87 7.98 9.50 12.07
CA LEU A 87 7.58 8.09 12.04
C LEU A 87 8.08 7.37 10.78
N GLY A 88 8.87 8.04 9.93
CA GLY A 88 9.27 7.49 8.62
C GLY A 88 8.15 7.45 7.58
N LEU A 89 7.08 8.23 7.78
CA LEU A 89 5.96 8.38 6.85
C LEU A 89 6.17 9.59 5.92
N THR A 90 5.38 9.63 4.85
CA THR A 90 5.24 10.86 4.03
C THR A 90 4.52 11.96 4.82
N PRO A 91 4.74 13.25 4.48
CA PRO A 91 4.04 14.36 5.12
C PRO A 91 2.53 14.14 5.11
N ARG A 92 1.91 14.21 6.28
CA ARG A 92 0.50 13.96 6.46
C ARG A 92 -0.33 15.07 5.81
N PRO A 93 -1.57 14.79 5.37
CA PRO A 93 -2.42 15.79 4.71
C PRO A 93 -2.62 17.09 5.51
N TRP A 94 -2.56 17.01 6.84
CA TRP A 94 -2.72 18.15 7.74
C TRP A 94 -1.46 19.03 7.85
N GLU A 95 -0.27 18.50 7.57
CA GLU A 95 0.99 19.28 7.55
C GLU A 95 0.99 20.31 6.40
N ALA A 96 0.32 19.97 5.29
CA ALA A 96 0.20 20.88 4.15
C ALA A 96 -0.75 22.07 4.44
N ALA A 97 -1.78 21.85 5.27
CA ALA A 97 -2.72 22.90 5.68
C ALA A 97 -2.09 23.89 6.67
N GLU A 98 -1.09 23.47 7.44
CA GLU A 98 -0.34 24.33 8.36
C GLU A 98 0.71 25.19 7.63
N ALA A 99 1.29 24.69 6.54
CA ALA A 99 2.25 25.44 5.72
C ALA A 99 1.62 26.64 4.98
N GLU A 100 0.32 26.61 4.68
CA GLU A 100 -0.41 27.70 4.03
C GLU A 100 -0.73 28.88 4.98
N GLY A 101 -0.46 28.74 6.29
CA GLY A 101 -0.74 29.77 7.31
C GLY A 101 0.40 30.75 7.60
N THR A 102 1.54 30.67 6.92
CA THR A 102 2.69 31.57 7.16
C THR A 102 2.69 32.73 6.15
N PRO A 103 2.71 34.02 6.55
CA PRO A 103 2.63 35.14 5.61
C PRO A 103 3.82 35.17 4.64
N ALA A 104 3.49 35.31 3.36
CA ALA A 104 4.41 35.36 2.24
C ALA A 104 5.29 36.63 2.26
N GLY A 105 6.60 36.44 2.13
CA GLY A 105 7.56 37.49 1.79
C GLY A 105 8.57 36.96 0.79
N MET A 106 8.57 37.53 -0.42
CA MET A 106 9.45 37.31 -1.58
C MET A 106 9.06 36.17 -2.55
N SER A 107 8.22 36.55 -3.52
CA SER A 107 8.28 36.06 -4.90
C SER A 107 9.34 36.92 -5.66
N PRO A 108 9.84 36.58 -6.88
CA PRO A 108 9.08 35.97 -7.98
C PRO A 108 9.82 34.90 -8.83
N SER A 109 9.05 33.99 -9.42
CA SER A 109 9.06 33.78 -10.88
C SER A 109 8.12 32.64 -11.25
N GLU A 110 7.31 32.92 -12.25
CA GLU A 110 6.31 32.07 -12.87
C GLU A 110 6.92 30.77 -13.41
N ASN A 111 6.30 29.64 -13.05
CA ASN A 111 6.06 28.52 -13.96
C ASN A 111 5.10 27.54 -13.28
N GLY A 112 3.83 27.63 -13.69
CA GLY A 112 2.84 26.60 -13.45
C GLY A 112 3.32 25.26 -14.02
N MET A 113 3.04 24.18 -13.30
CA MET A 113 3.38 22.80 -13.66
C MET A 113 4.86 22.41 -13.45
N ARG A 114 5.33 22.52 -12.21
CA ARG A 114 6.35 21.60 -11.68
C ARG A 114 5.74 20.78 -10.55
N VAL A 115 5.29 19.58 -10.90
CA VAL A 115 5.23 18.46 -9.96
C VAL A 115 6.52 18.47 -9.14
N ARG A 116 6.40 18.39 -7.82
CA ARG A 116 7.44 18.49 -6.80
C ARG A 116 8.62 17.51 -7.04
N ARG A 117 9.44 17.80 -8.05
CA ARG A 117 10.74 17.14 -8.31
C ARG A 117 11.72 17.35 -7.14
N ARG A 118 11.46 18.33 -6.27
CA ARG A 118 12.33 18.71 -5.14
C ARG A 118 12.10 17.89 -3.86
N THR A 119 10.88 17.41 -3.60
CA THR A 119 10.58 16.65 -2.37
C THR A 119 11.14 15.22 -2.41
N ILE A 120 11.28 14.67 -3.62
CA ILE A 120 11.92 13.37 -3.84
C ILE A 120 13.46 13.45 -3.64
N LEU A 121 14.07 14.63 -3.85
CA LEU A 121 15.52 14.84 -3.73
C LEU A 121 15.99 15.19 -2.31
N GLN A 122 15.10 15.59 -1.38
CA GLN A 122 15.48 15.86 0.01
C GLN A 122 15.43 14.63 0.93
N ALA A 123 14.83 13.52 0.48
CA ALA A 123 14.89 12.23 1.16
C ALA A 123 16.10 11.39 0.70
N ALA A 124 17.16 12.04 0.19
CA ALA A 124 18.35 11.40 -0.36
C ALA A 124 19.51 11.27 0.64
N THR A 125 19.28 11.48 1.95
CA THR A 125 20.32 11.42 2.99
C THR A 125 20.29 10.15 3.83
N THR A 126 19.33 9.24 3.62
CA THR A 126 19.35 7.89 4.20
C THR A 126 19.46 6.85 3.09
N THR A 127 20.37 5.89 3.27
CA THR A 127 20.89 4.96 2.27
C THR A 127 19.83 4.09 1.54
N GLY A 128 18.57 4.08 1.98
CA GLY A 128 17.48 3.29 1.39
C GLY A 128 16.73 3.94 0.23
N LEU A 129 16.58 5.28 0.18
CA LEU A 129 15.67 5.91 -0.80
C LEU A 129 16.32 6.25 -2.15
N ALA A 130 17.64 6.42 -2.21
CA ALA A 130 18.36 6.64 -3.47
C ALA A 130 18.16 5.47 -4.46
N ALA A 131 17.97 4.24 -3.95
CA ALA A 131 17.66 3.06 -4.75
C ALA A 131 16.19 2.99 -5.25
N ALA A 132 15.27 3.73 -4.63
CA ALA A 132 13.85 3.77 -5.01
C ALA A 132 13.55 4.79 -6.13
N LEU A 133 14.44 5.75 -6.38
CA LEU A 133 14.25 6.80 -7.38
C LEU A 133 14.01 6.27 -8.81
N PRO A 134 14.78 5.30 -9.34
CA PRO A 134 14.49 4.72 -10.64
C PRO A 134 13.21 3.90 -10.65
N ALA A 135 12.81 3.33 -9.51
CA ALA A 135 11.57 2.57 -9.35
C ALA A 135 10.31 3.45 -9.36
N LEU A 136 10.43 4.78 -9.29
CA LEU A 136 9.32 5.72 -9.45
C LEU A 136 9.20 6.27 -10.87
N HIS A 137 10.29 6.25 -11.65
CA HIS A 137 10.25 6.68 -13.04
C HIS A 137 9.65 5.60 -13.94
N ARG A 138 8.57 5.95 -14.64
CA ARG A 138 7.96 5.09 -15.65
C ARG A 138 8.65 5.36 -16.99
N PRO A 139 9.07 4.32 -17.74
CA PRO A 139 9.70 4.53 -19.04
C PRO A 139 8.68 5.16 -20.01
N ASP A 140 9.15 6.04 -20.89
CA ASP A 140 8.29 6.62 -21.92
C ASP A 140 7.88 5.54 -22.95
N PRO A 141 6.60 5.49 -23.35
CA PRO A 141 6.12 4.49 -24.28
C PRO A 141 6.68 4.73 -25.70
N PRO A 142 7.22 3.70 -26.37
CA PRO A 142 7.61 3.80 -27.78
C PRO A 142 6.38 3.91 -28.69
N ARG A 143 6.58 4.38 -29.94
CA ARG A 143 5.51 4.50 -30.95
C ARG A 143 4.78 3.17 -31.22
N ARG A 144 5.53 2.06 -31.21
CA ARG A 144 5.00 0.69 -31.24
C ARG A 144 5.49 -0.03 -30.00
N ILE A 145 4.58 -0.69 -29.29
CA ILE A 145 4.93 -1.40 -28.06
C ILE A 145 5.65 -2.70 -28.43
N THR A 146 6.80 -2.94 -27.82
CA THR A 146 7.67 -4.10 -28.06
C THR A 146 7.76 -4.97 -26.81
N ASN A 147 8.19 -6.22 -26.98
CA ASN A 147 8.45 -7.13 -25.85
C ASN A 147 9.46 -6.52 -24.86
N THR A 148 10.54 -5.90 -25.35
CA THR A 148 11.53 -5.21 -24.51
C THR A 148 10.92 -4.12 -23.64
N TYR A 149 9.92 -3.39 -24.15
CA TYR A 149 9.24 -2.38 -23.36
C TYR A 149 8.34 -3.01 -22.28
N VAL A 150 7.64 -4.10 -22.62
CA VAL A 150 6.87 -4.89 -21.64
C VAL A 150 7.78 -5.44 -20.53
N ASP A 151 8.99 -5.89 -20.87
CA ASP A 151 9.97 -6.38 -19.89
C ASP A 151 10.40 -5.27 -18.92
N ARG A 152 10.64 -4.04 -19.41
CA ARG A 152 10.92 -2.88 -18.55
C ARG A 152 9.77 -2.56 -17.59
N LEU A 153 8.53 -2.67 -18.06
CA LEU A 153 7.37 -2.48 -17.20
C LEU A 153 7.25 -3.60 -16.16
N ARG A 154 7.53 -4.85 -16.52
CA ARG A 154 7.54 -5.98 -15.57
C ARG A 154 8.65 -5.83 -14.52
N GLU A 155 9.84 -5.40 -14.91
CA GLU A 155 10.91 -5.10 -13.95
C GLU A 155 10.51 -3.98 -12.98
N ARG A 156 9.79 -2.97 -13.46
CA ARG A 156 9.24 -1.90 -12.62
C ARG A 156 8.18 -2.45 -11.65
N THR A 157 7.25 -3.28 -12.13
CA THR A 157 6.27 -3.98 -11.28
C THR A 157 6.95 -4.81 -10.18
N ALA A 158 8.00 -5.55 -10.52
CA ALA A 158 8.78 -6.33 -9.56
C ALA A 158 9.53 -5.43 -8.55
N ARG A 159 10.05 -4.27 -8.98
CA ARG A 159 10.65 -3.27 -8.07
C ARG A 159 9.62 -2.70 -7.11
N LEU A 160 8.43 -2.35 -7.59
CA LEU A 160 7.34 -1.85 -6.74
C LEU A 160 6.90 -2.92 -5.71
N ARG A 161 6.84 -4.19 -6.11
CA ARG A 161 6.53 -5.29 -5.19
C ARG A 161 7.54 -5.41 -4.05
N ARG A 162 8.83 -5.27 -4.33
CA ARG A 162 9.87 -5.27 -3.29
C ARG A 162 9.78 -4.06 -2.37
N LEU A 163 9.25 -2.94 -2.85
CA LEU A 163 9.02 -1.76 -2.02
C LEU A 163 7.78 -1.91 -1.13
N ASP A 164 6.80 -2.72 -1.54
CA ASP A 164 5.60 -3.06 -0.75
C ASP A 164 5.96 -3.76 0.57
N ASP A 165 7.05 -4.53 0.60
CA ASP A 165 7.57 -5.12 1.84
C ASP A 165 7.93 -4.05 2.90
N PHE A 166 8.15 -2.80 2.46
CA PHE A 166 8.50 -1.65 3.31
C PHE A 166 7.39 -0.59 3.37
N LEU A 167 6.44 -0.61 2.43
CA LEU A 167 5.36 0.37 2.26
C LEU A 167 4.02 -0.36 2.37
N GLY A 168 3.21 -0.08 3.42
CA GLY A 168 1.94 -0.77 3.59
C GLY A 168 0.93 -0.55 2.44
N GLY A 169 0.00 -1.50 2.27
CA GLY A 169 -0.94 -1.57 1.13
C GLY A 169 -1.76 -0.30 0.86
N GLY A 170 -2.05 0.52 1.86
CA GLY A 170 -2.79 1.78 1.69
C GLY A 170 -2.04 2.85 0.86
N ASP A 171 -0.72 2.94 1.03
CA ASP A 171 0.12 3.91 0.31
C ASP A 171 0.53 3.38 -1.07
N THR A 172 0.66 2.06 -1.23
CA THR A 172 1.00 1.42 -2.50
C THR A 172 -0.21 1.24 -3.42
N TYR A 173 -1.45 1.21 -2.89
CA TYR A 173 -2.67 1.08 -3.68
C TYR A 173 -2.76 2.11 -4.82
N ARG A 174 -2.54 3.40 -4.55
CA ARG A 174 -2.59 4.45 -5.57
C ARG A 174 -1.52 4.27 -6.65
N VAL A 175 -0.34 3.77 -6.26
CA VAL A 175 0.75 3.49 -7.20
C VAL A 175 0.38 2.31 -8.10
N TYR A 176 -0.12 1.22 -7.54
CA TYR A 176 -0.54 0.04 -8.31
C TYR A 176 -1.71 0.35 -9.25
N VAL A 177 -2.74 1.05 -8.78
CA VAL A 177 -3.84 1.49 -9.67
C VAL A 177 -3.30 2.40 -10.78
N GLY A 178 -2.34 3.27 -10.48
CA GLY A 178 -1.65 4.08 -11.48
C GLY A 178 -0.92 3.26 -12.55
N GLU A 179 -0.33 2.11 -12.19
CA GLU A 179 0.27 1.17 -13.15
C GLU A 179 -0.79 0.43 -13.97
N VAL A 180 -1.86 -0.07 -13.32
CA VAL A 180 -3.01 -0.72 -13.97
C VAL A 180 -3.61 0.19 -15.03
N GLN A 181 -3.95 1.44 -14.67
CA GLN A 181 -4.57 2.39 -15.61
C GLN A 181 -3.63 2.76 -16.76
N PHE A 182 -2.32 2.87 -16.49
CA PHE A 182 -1.34 3.14 -17.52
C PHE A 182 -1.29 2.01 -18.54
N THR A 183 -1.11 0.76 -18.09
CA THR A 183 -1.04 -0.43 -18.95
C THR A 183 -2.35 -0.62 -19.72
N LYS A 184 -3.50 -0.40 -19.07
CA LYS A 184 -4.82 -0.40 -19.73
C LYS A 184 -4.90 0.65 -20.85
N SER A 185 -4.30 1.83 -20.63
CA SER A 185 -4.23 2.86 -21.66
C SER A 185 -3.36 2.47 -22.86
N LEU A 186 -2.29 1.69 -22.63
CA LEU A 186 -1.46 1.12 -23.69
C LEU A 186 -2.24 0.06 -24.46
N LEU A 187 -2.90 -0.88 -23.78
CA LEU A 187 -3.72 -1.93 -24.41
C LEU A 187 -4.81 -1.35 -25.33
N ARG A 188 -5.39 -0.19 -24.96
CA ARG A 188 -6.40 0.52 -25.76
C ARG A 188 -5.84 1.27 -26.97
N ARG A 189 -4.67 1.90 -26.85
CA ARG A 189 -4.16 2.88 -27.84
C ARG A 189 -2.91 2.44 -28.59
N GLY A 190 -2.22 1.44 -28.07
CA GLY A 190 -0.94 0.97 -28.60
C GLY A 190 -1.09 0.07 -29.81
N SER A 191 -0.01 -0.02 -30.59
CA SER A 191 0.17 -1.01 -31.63
C SER A 191 1.08 -2.13 -31.13
N PHE A 192 0.70 -3.38 -31.42
CA PHE A 192 1.31 -4.60 -30.88
C PHE A 192 1.43 -5.68 -31.97
N THR A 193 2.34 -6.64 -31.78
CA THR A 193 2.15 -7.99 -32.34
C THR A 193 1.22 -8.80 -31.43
N ASP A 194 0.71 -9.93 -31.90
CA ASP A 194 -0.12 -10.80 -31.06
C ASP A 194 0.62 -11.30 -29.82
N GLU A 195 1.91 -11.61 -29.98
CA GLU A 195 2.77 -12.01 -28.86
C GLU A 195 2.94 -10.89 -27.84
N THR A 196 3.27 -9.67 -28.29
CA THR A 196 3.42 -8.54 -27.37
C THR A 196 2.09 -8.20 -26.69
N ARG A 197 0.97 -8.28 -27.42
CA ARG A 197 -0.38 -8.09 -26.86
C ARG A 197 -0.63 -9.08 -25.72
N ARG A 198 -0.42 -10.38 -25.93
CA ARG A 198 -0.56 -11.39 -24.86
C ARG A 198 0.31 -11.07 -23.64
N ARG A 199 1.59 -10.71 -23.86
CA ARG A 199 2.51 -10.38 -22.76
C ARG A 199 2.09 -9.14 -21.97
N ILE A 200 1.61 -8.08 -22.63
CA ILE A 200 1.14 -6.88 -21.91
C ILE A 200 -0.20 -7.12 -21.21
N THR A 201 -1.07 -7.98 -21.74
CA THR A 201 -2.29 -8.42 -21.05
C THR A 201 -1.96 -9.23 -19.79
N ALA A 202 -0.98 -10.14 -19.85
CA ALA A 202 -0.50 -10.85 -18.66
C ALA A 202 0.10 -9.90 -17.61
N LEU A 203 0.88 -8.91 -18.04
CA LEU A 203 1.40 -7.86 -17.14
C LEU A 203 0.26 -7.07 -16.48
N HIS A 204 -0.79 -6.73 -17.24
CA HIS A 204 -1.96 -6.04 -16.71
C HIS A 204 -2.68 -6.88 -15.66
N ALA A 205 -2.83 -8.19 -15.89
CA ALA A 205 -3.38 -9.12 -14.92
C ALA A 205 -2.56 -9.16 -13.61
N GLU A 206 -1.23 -9.24 -13.71
CA GLU A 206 -0.32 -9.21 -12.56
C GLU A 206 -0.46 -7.89 -11.76
N GLN A 207 -0.47 -6.75 -12.45
CA GLN A 207 -0.63 -5.43 -11.82
C GLN A 207 -2.00 -5.27 -11.15
N ALA A 208 -3.07 -5.78 -11.76
CA ALA A 208 -4.41 -5.77 -11.19
C ALA A 208 -4.49 -6.64 -9.93
N GLN A 209 -3.83 -7.80 -9.90
CA GLN A 209 -3.70 -8.64 -8.70
C GLN A 209 -3.03 -7.89 -7.54
N GLN A 210 -1.92 -7.19 -7.82
CA GLN A 210 -1.21 -6.41 -6.79
C GLN A 210 -2.04 -5.23 -6.29
N ALA A 211 -2.71 -4.52 -7.21
CA ALA A 211 -3.63 -3.45 -6.84
C ALA A 211 -4.78 -3.98 -5.97
N GLY A 212 -5.32 -5.16 -6.31
CA GLY A 212 -6.37 -5.83 -5.54
C GLY A 212 -5.90 -6.22 -4.14
N TRP A 213 -4.69 -6.74 -4.01
CA TRP A 213 -4.06 -7.05 -2.72
C TRP A 213 -3.90 -5.79 -1.85
N ALA A 214 -3.33 -4.73 -2.41
CA ALA A 214 -3.18 -3.46 -1.73
C ALA A 214 -4.53 -2.82 -1.34
N ALA A 215 -5.55 -2.96 -2.18
CA ALA A 215 -6.92 -2.53 -1.88
C ALA A 215 -7.52 -3.31 -0.71
N PHE A 216 -7.36 -4.63 -0.72
CA PHE A 216 -7.84 -5.52 0.33
C PHE A 216 -7.19 -5.19 1.69
N ASP A 217 -5.86 -5.07 1.73
CA ASP A 217 -5.11 -4.67 2.93
C ASP A 217 -5.51 -3.27 3.43
N GLY A 218 -5.87 -2.38 2.50
CA GLY A 218 -6.39 -1.04 2.79
C GLY A 218 -7.88 -0.99 3.16
N GLY A 219 -8.57 -2.13 3.29
CA GLY A 219 -9.99 -2.20 3.64
C GLY A 219 -10.96 -1.79 2.52
N ARG A 220 -10.49 -1.64 1.28
CA ARG A 220 -11.28 -1.23 0.11
C ARG A 220 -11.88 -2.45 -0.60
N THR A 221 -12.83 -3.11 0.06
CA THR A 221 -13.36 -4.40 -0.40
C THR A 221 -13.92 -4.36 -1.82
N GLN A 222 -14.67 -3.31 -2.18
CA GLN A 222 -15.25 -3.17 -3.52
C GLN A 222 -14.17 -2.99 -4.61
N ASP A 223 -13.13 -2.21 -4.32
CA ASP A 223 -12.02 -2.00 -5.26
C ASP A 223 -11.22 -3.29 -5.43
N ALA A 224 -10.97 -4.01 -4.34
CA ALA A 224 -10.30 -5.30 -4.36
C ALA A 224 -11.04 -6.30 -5.26
N ASP A 225 -12.37 -6.36 -5.13
CA ASP A 225 -13.22 -7.23 -5.95
C ASP A 225 -13.09 -6.94 -7.44
N ALA A 226 -13.26 -5.67 -7.81
CA ALA A 226 -13.16 -5.24 -9.19
C ALA A 226 -11.78 -5.57 -9.78
N LEU A 227 -10.71 -5.39 -8.99
CA LEU A 227 -9.34 -5.61 -9.43
C LEU A 227 -8.97 -7.10 -9.54
N TYR A 228 -9.45 -7.94 -8.63
CA TYR A 228 -9.26 -9.39 -8.74
C TYR A 228 -10.02 -9.97 -9.93
N GLU A 229 -11.22 -9.48 -10.20
CA GLU A 229 -12.01 -9.88 -11.36
C GLU A 229 -11.37 -9.39 -12.68
N GLU A 230 -10.91 -8.13 -12.72
CA GLU A 230 -10.14 -7.59 -13.86
C GLU A 230 -8.87 -8.41 -14.12
N SER A 231 -8.17 -8.82 -13.06
CA SER A 231 -7.02 -9.72 -13.16
C SER A 231 -7.39 -11.10 -13.70
N ARG A 232 -8.49 -11.69 -13.23
CA ARG A 232 -8.98 -13.00 -13.67
C ARG A 232 -9.28 -13.01 -15.17
N GLU A 233 -10.03 -12.04 -15.66
CA GLU A 233 -10.35 -11.94 -17.09
C GLU A 233 -9.11 -11.66 -17.94
N ALA A 234 -8.23 -10.74 -17.51
CA ALA A 234 -6.99 -10.46 -18.24
C ALA A 234 -6.04 -11.68 -18.28
N ALA A 235 -5.92 -12.43 -17.18
CA ALA A 235 -5.09 -13.64 -17.15
C ALA A 235 -5.62 -14.72 -18.09
N LYS A 236 -6.96 -14.88 -18.14
CA LYS A 236 -7.64 -15.77 -19.07
C LYS A 236 -7.40 -15.37 -20.53
N ASP A 237 -7.57 -14.08 -20.86
CA ASP A 237 -7.32 -13.54 -22.20
C ASP A 237 -5.85 -13.69 -22.64
N ALA A 238 -4.92 -13.58 -21.69
CA ALA A 238 -3.50 -13.79 -21.95
C ALA A 238 -3.11 -15.28 -22.09
N GLY A 239 -3.97 -16.20 -21.65
CA GLY A 239 -3.67 -17.63 -21.56
C GLY A 239 -2.67 -17.96 -20.45
N ASP A 240 -2.58 -17.14 -19.40
CA ASP A 240 -1.65 -17.33 -18.28
C ASP A 240 -2.33 -18.08 -17.12
N ALA A 241 -2.14 -19.40 -17.10
CA ALA A 241 -2.79 -20.30 -16.14
C ALA A 241 -2.34 -20.09 -14.69
N ASP A 242 -1.09 -19.66 -14.46
CA ASP A 242 -0.57 -19.41 -13.11
C ASP A 242 -1.20 -18.14 -12.53
N LEU A 243 -1.27 -17.05 -13.32
CA LEU A 243 -1.97 -15.82 -12.90
C LEU A 243 -3.48 -16.07 -12.74
N TYR A 244 -4.09 -16.82 -13.65
CA TYR A 244 -5.51 -17.15 -13.56
C TYR A 244 -5.83 -17.94 -12.29
N GLY A 245 -5.04 -18.98 -11.98
CA GLY A 245 -5.17 -19.75 -10.76
C GLY A 245 -5.00 -18.92 -9.49
N ASN A 246 -4.05 -17.97 -9.49
CA ASN A 246 -3.84 -17.07 -8.36
C ASN A 246 -5.04 -16.13 -8.14
N SER A 247 -5.62 -15.55 -9.20
CA SER A 247 -6.84 -14.73 -9.10
C SER A 247 -7.99 -15.51 -8.46
N LEU A 248 -8.18 -16.77 -8.85
CA LEU A 248 -9.19 -17.65 -8.27
C LEU A 248 -8.94 -17.92 -6.77
N ALA A 249 -7.68 -18.08 -6.36
CA ALA A 249 -7.33 -18.24 -4.95
C ALA A 249 -7.65 -17.00 -4.11
N PHE A 250 -7.42 -15.79 -4.63
CA PHE A 250 -7.84 -14.54 -3.97
C PHE A 250 -9.36 -14.42 -3.87
N LEU A 251 -10.08 -14.74 -4.94
CA LEU A 251 -11.54 -14.76 -4.94
C LEU A 251 -12.10 -15.79 -3.96
N ALA A 252 -11.50 -16.98 -3.87
CA ALA A 252 -11.87 -17.98 -2.88
C ALA A 252 -11.70 -17.46 -1.45
N TYR A 253 -10.55 -16.87 -1.15
CA TYR A 253 -10.24 -16.31 0.16
C TYR A 253 -11.26 -15.24 0.57
N LYS A 254 -11.57 -14.30 -0.33
CA LYS A 254 -12.47 -13.20 -0.04
C LYS A 254 -13.95 -13.63 0.04
N THR A 255 -14.35 -14.61 -0.77
CA THR A 255 -15.77 -15.01 -0.87
C THR A 255 -16.22 -15.90 0.30
N ILE A 256 -15.29 -16.56 1.00
CA ILE A 256 -15.59 -17.56 2.04
C ILE A 256 -16.53 -17.05 3.14
N ALA A 257 -16.45 -15.76 3.49
CA ALA A 257 -17.24 -15.15 4.56
C ALA A 257 -18.71 -14.96 4.18
N HIS A 258 -19.04 -14.98 2.89
CA HIS A 258 -20.37 -14.63 2.39
C HIS A 258 -21.00 -15.73 1.53
N ASP A 259 -20.20 -16.48 0.76
CA ASP A 259 -20.65 -17.63 -0.03
C ASP A 259 -19.57 -18.72 -0.04
N ARG A 260 -19.72 -19.65 0.90
CA ARG A 260 -18.81 -20.76 1.06
C ARG A 260 -18.80 -21.72 -0.14
N ARG A 261 -19.94 -21.91 -0.82
CA ARG A 261 -20.01 -22.83 -1.96
C ARG A 261 -19.22 -22.26 -3.13
N ALA A 262 -19.40 -20.99 -3.43
CA ALA A 262 -18.61 -20.28 -4.43
C ALA A 262 -17.12 -20.28 -4.09
N ALA A 263 -16.77 -20.04 -2.82
CA ALA A 263 -15.37 -20.07 -2.37
C ALA A 263 -14.69 -21.43 -2.60
N VAL A 264 -15.40 -22.54 -2.32
CA VAL A 264 -14.88 -23.90 -2.60
C VAL A 264 -14.71 -24.13 -4.10
N THR A 265 -15.64 -23.67 -4.93
CA THR A 265 -15.51 -23.77 -6.41
C THR A 265 -14.28 -23.03 -6.89
N PHE A 266 -14.11 -21.75 -6.50
CA PHE A 266 -12.94 -20.97 -6.88
C PHE A 266 -11.62 -21.63 -6.42
N ALA A 267 -11.57 -22.16 -5.20
CA ALA A 267 -10.35 -22.81 -4.70
C ALA A 267 -10.04 -24.12 -5.44
N LYS A 268 -11.06 -24.89 -5.84
CA LYS A 268 -10.87 -26.10 -6.67
C LYS A 268 -10.37 -25.75 -8.06
N ASP A 269 -11.00 -24.77 -8.71
CA ASP A 269 -10.63 -24.31 -10.04
C ASP A 269 -9.21 -23.73 -10.03
N SER A 270 -8.83 -23.04 -8.96
CA SER A 270 -7.47 -22.56 -8.71
C SER A 270 -6.47 -23.73 -8.66
N CYS A 271 -6.72 -24.76 -7.86
CA CYS A 271 -5.86 -25.95 -7.79
C CYS A 271 -5.78 -26.71 -9.12
N ALA A 272 -6.83 -26.66 -9.96
CA ALA A 272 -6.84 -27.31 -11.27
C ALA A 272 -5.88 -26.66 -12.28
N THR A 273 -5.40 -25.43 -12.03
CA THR A 273 -4.39 -24.77 -12.89
C THR A 273 -2.96 -25.22 -12.62
N ILE A 274 -2.73 -25.98 -11.53
CA ILE A 274 -1.39 -26.42 -11.14
C ILE A 274 -0.78 -27.33 -12.23
N THR A 275 0.43 -26.99 -12.65
CA THR A 275 1.23 -27.81 -13.56
C THR A 275 2.54 -28.25 -12.89
N ALA A 276 3.28 -29.15 -13.54
CA ALA A 276 4.63 -29.53 -13.10
C ALA A 276 5.61 -28.34 -13.05
N ARG A 277 5.31 -27.24 -13.75
CA ARG A 277 6.14 -26.02 -13.79
C ARG A 277 5.73 -24.97 -12.75
N THR A 278 4.57 -25.13 -12.11
CA THR A 278 4.09 -24.17 -11.11
C THR A 278 5.00 -24.23 -9.87
N PRO A 279 5.54 -23.09 -9.39
CA PRO A 279 6.44 -23.06 -8.23
C PRO A 279 5.82 -23.70 -6.97
N SER A 280 6.64 -24.36 -6.16
CA SER A 280 6.18 -25.06 -4.95
C SER A 280 5.48 -24.14 -3.94
N SER A 281 5.96 -22.90 -3.79
CA SER A 281 5.33 -21.88 -2.95
C SER A 281 3.93 -21.48 -3.44
N VAL A 282 3.75 -21.34 -4.75
CA VAL A 282 2.44 -21.04 -5.36
C VAL A 282 1.51 -22.23 -5.14
N ARG A 283 1.95 -23.46 -5.41
CA ARG A 283 1.17 -24.68 -5.16
C ARG A 283 0.71 -24.78 -3.71
N ALA A 284 1.61 -24.51 -2.75
CA ALA A 284 1.29 -24.51 -1.33
C ALA A 284 0.20 -23.48 -0.99
N LEU A 285 0.28 -22.26 -1.53
CA LEU A 285 -0.75 -21.24 -1.36
C LEU A 285 -2.11 -21.71 -1.89
N LEU A 286 -2.17 -22.27 -3.11
CA LEU A 286 -3.46 -22.68 -3.69
C LEU A 286 -4.11 -23.82 -2.87
N TYR A 287 -3.31 -24.80 -2.44
CA TYR A 287 -3.80 -25.86 -1.56
C TYR A 287 -4.21 -25.36 -0.18
N GLU A 288 -3.49 -24.39 0.39
CA GLU A 288 -3.88 -23.75 1.66
C GLU A 288 -5.24 -23.06 1.54
N ARG A 289 -5.48 -22.33 0.44
CA ARG A 289 -6.78 -21.69 0.17
C ARG A 289 -7.91 -22.70 0.01
N LEU A 290 -7.64 -23.84 -0.65
CA LEU A 290 -8.61 -24.94 -0.76
C LEU A 290 -8.92 -25.58 0.59
N ALA A 291 -7.89 -25.83 1.41
CA ALA A 291 -8.07 -26.36 2.76
C ALA A 291 -8.89 -25.39 3.62
N TRP A 292 -8.61 -24.09 3.53
CA TRP A 292 -9.33 -23.06 4.27
C TRP A 292 -10.81 -22.96 3.85
N ALA A 293 -11.10 -22.96 2.54
CA ALA A 293 -12.47 -22.97 2.02
C ALA A 293 -13.27 -24.22 2.46
N CYS A 294 -12.60 -25.36 2.63
CA CYS A 294 -13.22 -26.63 3.04
C CYS A 294 -13.37 -26.79 4.56
N ARG A 295 -12.70 -25.99 5.40
CA ARG A 295 -12.68 -26.15 6.87
C ARG A 295 -14.04 -25.87 7.49
N ARG A 296 -14.70 -26.86 8.09
CA ARG A 296 -16.03 -26.73 8.71
C ARG A 296 -16.11 -25.58 9.70
#